data_AF-A0A1S8C730-F1
#
_entry.id   AF-A0A1S8C730-F1
#
_cell.length_a   1.000
_cell.length_b   1.000
_cell.length_c   1.000
_cell.angle_alpha   90.00
_cell.angle_beta   90.00
_cell.angle_gamma   90.00
#
_symmetry.space_group_name_H-M   'P 1'
#
loop_
_entity.id
_entity.type
_entity.pdbx_description
1 polymer ?
#
loop_
_entity_poly.entity_id
_entity_poly.type
_entity_poly.pdbx_seq_one_letter_code
_entity_poly.pdbx_strand_id
1 'polypeptide(L)'
;RVVRFPGADGVRGQLAVAELVASTPIEEVTAVGATIGPDDVVDAGPNGFLRPQLTGGRMTLLVERAAGGVFTPFEVENPHVCCAGGGH
;
A
#
# COMPACT_ATOMS: atom_id res chain seq x y z
N ARG A 1 4.33 4.45 -11.57
CA ARG A 1 3.34 3.89 -10.61
C ARG A 1 2.04 3.66 -11.34
N VAL A 2 1.27 2.64 -10.97
CA VAL A 2 -0.05 2.39 -11.55
C VAL A 2 -1.11 2.95 -10.62
N VAL A 3 -1.98 3.80 -11.17
CA VAL A 3 -3.01 4.54 -10.43
C VAL A 3 -4.39 3.91 -10.63
N ARG A 4 -4.62 3.27 -11.78
CA ARG A 4 -5.87 2.59 -12.12
C ARG A 4 -5.55 1.19 -12.64
N PHE A 5 -6.21 0.20 -12.06
CA PHE A 5 -6.12 -1.20 -12.45
C PHE A 5 -7.43 -1.91 -12.08
N PRO A 6 -7.80 -3.01 -12.76
CA PRO A 6 -8.98 -3.79 -12.41
C PRO A 6 -9.00 -4.16 -10.93
N GLY A 7 -10.14 -3.99 -10.26
CA GLY A 7 -10.29 -4.32 -8.83
C GLY A 7 -9.88 -3.20 -7.87
N ALA A 8 -9.20 -2.14 -8.32
CA ALA A 8 -8.78 -1.03 -7.45
C ALA A 8 -9.95 -0.37 -6.68
N ASP A 9 -11.12 -0.21 -7.31
CA ASP A 9 -12.31 0.40 -6.68
C ASP A 9 -12.92 -0.46 -5.56
N GLY A 10 -12.61 -1.76 -5.52
CA GLY A 10 -13.05 -2.69 -4.48
C GLY A 10 -12.14 -2.70 -3.26
N VAL A 11 -10.92 -2.18 -3.39
CA VAL A 11 -9.91 -2.25 -2.35
C VAL A 11 -9.96 -0.98 -1.49
N ARG A 12 -10.60 -1.09 -0.32
CA ARG A 12 -10.69 0.00 0.67
C ARG A 12 -10.53 -0.55 2.08
N GLY A 13 -9.88 0.22 2.95
CA GLY A 13 -9.63 -0.17 4.34
C GLY A 13 -8.62 -1.30 4.45
N GLN A 14 -8.81 -2.16 5.45
CA GLN A 14 -7.89 -3.21 5.83
C GLN A 14 -8.21 -4.54 5.14
N LEU A 15 -7.20 -5.14 4.52
CA LEU A 15 -7.37 -6.39 3.79
C LEU A 15 -6.06 -7.17 3.77
N ALA A 16 -6.17 -8.49 3.78
CA ALA A 16 -5.02 -9.38 3.79
C ALA A 16 -4.25 -9.31 2.45
N VAL A 17 -2.94 -9.55 2.50
CA VAL A 17 -2.10 -9.64 1.30
C VAL A 17 -2.64 -10.70 0.32
N ALA A 18 -3.10 -11.84 0.83
CA ALA A 18 -3.70 -12.88 -0.01
C ALA A 18 -4.93 -12.38 -0.78
N GLU A 19 -5.79 -11.58 -0.14
CA GLU A 19 -6.97 -11.01 -0.78
C GLU A 19 -6.60 -9.96 -1.83
N LEU A 20 -5.59 -9.13 -1.56
CA LEU A 20 -5.07 -8.16 -2.52
C LEU A 20 -4.59 -8.83 -3.80
N VAL A 21 -3.80 -9.90 -3.66
CA VAL A 21 -3.26 -10.64 -4.81
C VAL A 21 -4.35 -11.40 -5.55
N ALA A 22 -5.38 -11.87 -4.85
CA ALA A 22 -6.51 -12.58 -5.47
C ALA A 22 -7.50 -11.65 -6.20
N SER A 23 -7.70 -10.43 -5.70
CA SER A 23 -8.72 -9.48 -6.19
C SER A 23 -8.18 -8.42 -7.16
N THR A 24 -6.86 -8.31 -7.31
CA THR A 24 -6.21 -7.30 -8.14
C THR A 24 -5.11 -7.92 -9.02
N PRO A 25 -4.61 -7.21 -10.04
CA PRO A 25 -3.44 -7.62 -10.82
C PRO A 25 -2.11 -7.52 -10.05
N ILE A 26 -2.12 -7.16 -8.76
CA ILE A 26 -0.92 -7.12 -7.94
C ILE A 26 -0.45 -8.57 -7.75
N GLU A 27 0.75 -8.87 -8.22
CA GLU A 27 1.31 -10.21 -8.14
C GLU A 27 2.17 -10.39 -6.89
N GLU A 28 2.70 -9.29 -6.35
CA GLU A 28 3.66 -9.34 -5.27
C GLU A 28 3.47 -8.15 -4.32
N VAL A 29 3.56 -8.40 -3.02
CA VAL A 29 3.58 -7.37 -1.98
C VAL A 29 4.89 -7.49 -1.23
N THR A 30 5.61 -6.37 -1.10
CA THR A 30 6.91 -6.30 -0.43
C THR A 30 6.89 -5.24 0.66
N ALA A 31 7.56 -5.49 1.77
CA ALA A 31 7.63 -4.56 2.89
C ALA A 31 9.03 -3.95 3.04
N VAL A 32 9.08 -2.64 3.29
CA VAL A 32 10.33 -1.94 3.62
C VAL A 32 10.71 -2.23 5.06
N GLY A 33 11.92 -2.78 5.27
CA GLY A 33 12.48 -3.00 6.61
C GLY A 33 11.76 -4.06 7.44
N ALA A 34 10.86 -4.85 6.85
CA ALA A 34 10.12 -5.92 7.50
C ALA A 34 9.84 -7.06 6.51
N THR A 35 9.49 -8.23 7.04
CA THR A 35 8.93 -9.32 6.24
C THR A 35 7.41 -9.20 6.24
N ILE A 36 6.79 -9.52 5.11
CA ILE A 36 5.34 -9.57 4.97
C ILE A 36 4.94 -10.94 4.39
N GLY A 37 3.85 -11.48 4.91
CA GLY A 37 3.25 -12.74 4.51
C GLY A 37 1.82 -12.58 3.98
N PRO A 38 1.22 -13.66 3.48
CA PRO A 38 -0.12 -13.64 2.89
C PRO A 38 -1.24 -13.29 3.88
N ASP A 39 -1.04 -13.60 5.17
CA ASP A 39 -2.01 -13.33 6.24
C ASP A 39 -1.84 -11.95 6.88
N ASP A 40 -0.79 -11.21 6.53
CA ASP A 40 -0.57 -9.86 7.02
C ASP A 40 -1.59 -8.89 6.42
N VAL A 41 -2.00 -7.91 7.23
CA VAL A 41 -3.03 -6.94 6.87
C VAL A 41 -2.39 -5.68 6.31
N VAL A 42 -2.86 -5.26 5.13
CA VAL A 42 -2.54 -3.97 4.52
C VAL A 42 -3.74 -3.05 4.64
N ASP A 43 -3.52 -1.86 5.20
CA ASP A 43 -4.50 -0.78 5.23
C ASP A 43 -4.34 0.11 3.99
N ALA A 44 -5.26 -0.03 3.04
CA ALA A 44 -5.30 0.80 1.83
C ALA A 44 -5.93 2.19 2.05
N GLY A 45 -6.37 2.48 3.27
CA GLY A 45 -7.13 3.68 3.61
C GLY A 45 -8.54 3.72 3.01
N PRO A 46 -9.34 4.76 3.32
CA PRO A 46 -10.72 4.87 2.84
C PRO A 46 -10.83 5.03 1.32
N ASN A 47 -9.77 5.53 0.67
CA ASN A 47 -9.75 5.82 -0.76
C ASN A 47 -9.03 4.76 -1.60
N GLY A 48 -8.45 3.71 -0.99
CA GLY A 48 -7.79 2.63 -1.72
C GLY A 48 -6.45 3.02 -2.35
N PHE A 49 -5.63 3.80 -1.64
CA PHE A 49 -4.41 4.38 -2.18
C PHE A 49 -3.24 3.39 -2.17
N LEU A 50 -3.19 2.46 -3.11
CA LEU A 50 -2.15 1.41 -3.14
C LEU A 50 -0.87 1.76 -3.91
N ARG A 51 -0.96 2.53 -5.00
CA ARG A 51 0.18 2.93 -5.85
C ARG A 51 1.24 1.83 -6.11
N PRO A 52 0.86 0.67 -6.68
CA PRO A 52 1.83 -0.35 -7.05
C PRO A 52 2.76 0.10 -8.19
N GLN A 53 3.90 -0.57 -8.32
CA GLN A 53 4.86 -0.39 -9.39
C GLN A 53 4.66 -1.47 -10.45
N LEU A 54 4.73 -1.11 -11.73
CA LEU A 54 4.76 -2.07 -12.83
C LEU A 54 6.17 -2.10 -13.40
N THR A 55 6.89 -3.20 -13.19
CA THR A 55 8.27 -3.38 -13.65
C THR A 55 8.39 -4.73 -14.34
N GLY A 56 8.83 -4.75 -15.60
CA GLY A 56 8.97 -6.00 -16.36
C GLY A 56 7.65 -6.75 -16.55
N GLY A 57 6.51 -6.05 -16.54
CA GLY A 57 5.17 -6.65 -16.61
C GLY A 57 4.61 -7.16 -15.27
N ARG A 58 5.42 -7.16 -14.20
CA ARG A 58 5.00 -7.56 -12.85
C ARG A 58 4.53 -6.36 -12.04
N MET A 59 3.35 -6.46 -11.43
CA MET A 59 2.82 -5.43 -10.55
C MET A 59 3.16 -5.73 -9.09
N THR A 60 4.04 -4.92 -8.50
CA THR A 60 4.51 -5.08 -7.12
C THR A 60 4.04 -3.91 -6.26
N LEU A 61 3.37 -4.21 -5.16
CA LEU A 61 2.98 -3.24 -4.14
C LEU A 61 4.08 -3.13 -3.08
N LEU A 62 4.52 -1.91 -2.81
CA LEU A 62 5.47 -1.63 -1.73
C LEU A 62 4.72 -1.07 -0.53
N VAL A 63 4.89 -1.71 0.63
CA VAL A 63 4.30 -1.31 1.89
C VAL A 63 5.37 -1.08 2.95
N GLU A 64 4.99 -0.43 4.05
CA GLU A 64 5.80 -0.28 5.24
C GLU A 64 5.00 -0.64 6.49
N ARG A 65 5.70 -0.99 7.57
CA ARG A 65 5.05 -1.37 8.82
C ARG A 65 4.56 -0.11 9.54
N ALA A 66 3.25 -0.02 9.76
CA ALA A 66 2.64 1.05 10.52
C ALA A 66 2.48 0.69 12.00
N ALA A 67 2.06 1.67 12.80
CA ALA A 67 1.68 1.44 14.20
C ALA A 67 0.49 0.48 14.27
N GLY A 68 0.44 -0.35 15.33
CA GLY A 68 -0.65 -1.32 15.52
C GLY A 68 -0.46 -2.65 14.78
N GLY A 69 0.68 -2.87 14.13
CA GLY A 69 1.02 -4.16 13.52
C GLY A 69 0.43 -4.40 12.14
N VAL A 70 -0.19 -3.39 11.54
CA VAL A 70 -0.66 -3.39 10.15
C VAL A 70 0.40 -2.81 9.21
N PHE A 71 0.28 -3.11 7.92
CA PHE A 71 1.09 -2.51 6.87
C PHE A 71 0.30 -1.40 6.16
N THR A 72 0.99 -0.38 5.65
CA THR A 72 0.39 0.68 4.83
C THR A 72 1.17 0.80 3.52
N PRO A 73 0.53 1.15 2.39
CA PRO A 73 1.24 1.53 1.17
C PRO A 73 2.30 2.60 1.46
N PHE A 74 3.49 2.41 0.89
CA PHE A 74 4.63 3.30 1.12
C PHE A 74 4.39 4.72 0.59
N GLU A 75 3.57 4.86 -0.45
CA GLU A 75 3.17 6.16 -0.96
C GLU A 75 1.93 6.62 -0.19
N VAL A 76 1.99 7.80 0.42
CA VAL A 76 0.88 8.36 1.22
C VAL A 76 0.01 9.24 0.32
N GLU A 77 -1.32 9.06 0.39
CA GLU A 77 -2.30 9.80 -0.42
C GLU A 77 -2.20 11.32 -0.23
N ASN A 78 -1.93 11.74 1.00
CA ASN A 78 -1.73 13.12 1.38
C ASN A 78 -0.46 13.19 2.23
N PRO A 79 0.73 13.40 1.63
CA PRO A 79 1.92 13.65 2.42
C PRO A 79 1.65 14.94 3.17
N HIS A 80 1.30 14.84 4.46
CA HIS A 80 1.20 16.02 5.29
C HIS A 80 2.54 16.74 5.18
N VAL A 81 2.49 17.92 4.54
CA VAL A 81 3.58 18.88 4.55
C VAL A 81 3.91 19.14 6.03
N CYS A 82 5.01 18.57 6.51
CA CYS A 82 5.64 19.03 7.73
C CYS A 82 6.17 20.45 7.47
N CYS A 83 5.27 21.44 7.48
CA CYS A 83 5.63 22.82 7.77
C CYS A 83 5.73 22.94 9.28
N ALA A 84 6.90 22.60 9.82
CA ALA A 84 7.37 23.20 11.07
C ALA A 84 8.39 24.28 10.71
N GLY A 85 7.88 25.40 10.19
CA GLY A 85 8.56 26.68 10.23
C GLY A 85 8.15 27.42 11.52
N GLY A 86 9.13 27.95 12.24
CA GLY A 86 8.99 28.69 13.50
C GLY A 86 10.06 28.15 14.47
N GLY A 87 11.23 28.76 14.63
CA GLY A 87 11.40 30.18 14.95
C GLY A 87 11.52 30.30 16.47
N HIS A 88 12.72 30.11 17.00
CA HIS A 88 13.29 30.86 18.11
C HIS A 88 14.81 30.78 18.04
#